data_AF-A0AAE1NAG2-F1
#
_entry.id   AF-A0AAE1NAG2-F1
#
_cell.length_a   1.000
_cell.length_b   1.000
_cell.length_c   1.000
_cell.angle_alpha   90.00
_cell.angle_beta   90.00
_cell.angle_gamma   90.00
#
_symmetry.space_group_name_H-M   'P 1'
#
loop_
_entity.id
_entity.type
_entity.pdbx_description
1 polymer ?
#
loop_
_entity_poly.entity_id
_entity_poly.type
_entity_poly.pdbx_seq_one_letter_code
_entity_poly.pdbx_strand_id
1 'polypeptide(L)'
;MEILFAEIQADICSNDALRQSGALLQALKQSAAGNDISVISKSAVEEIVATPASAVCKKLAFDLIRFTRLIPDLWETVCTGVRSDFHFPDPDVTAAAVSILAAIPSYRLGKLITDCNKEISDCFDSPSDNLRF
;
A
#
# COMPACT_ATOMS: atom_id res chain seq x y z
N MET A 1 -2.21 -23.31 8.14
CA MET A 1 -2.24 -21.83 8.11
C MET A 1 -0.83 -21.27 7.90
N GLU A 2 0.18 -21.73 8.65
CA GLU A 2 1.57 -21.27 8.47
C GLU A 2 2.14 -21.49 7.06
N ILE A 3 1.93 -22.67 6.46
CA ILE A 3 2.38 -22.96 5.09
C ILE A 3 1.74 -21.98 4.09
N LEU A 4 0.44 -21.73 4.23
CA LEU A 4 -0.29 -20.79 3.38
C LEU A 4 0.26 -19.37 3.49
N PHE A 5 0.58 -18.92 4.70
CA PHE A 5 1.12 -17.57 4.89
C PHE A 5 2.55 -17.46 4.35
N ALA A 6 3.36 -18.50 4.48
CA ALA A 6 4.68 -18.55 3.88
C ALA A 6 4.62 -18.50 2.34
N GLU A 7 3.66 -19.20 1.72
CA GLU A 7 3.41 -19.12 0.28
C GLU A 7 3.00 -17.71 -0.15
N ILE A 8 2.04 -17.10 0.55
CA ILE A 8 1.61 -15.72 0.29
C ILE A 8 2.80 -14.75 0.39
N GLN A 9 3.63 -14.87 1.42
CA GLN A 9 4.81 -14.01 1.58
C GLN A 9 5.82 -14.22 0.45
N ALA A 10 6.09 -15.47 0.06
CA ALA A 10 6.99 -15.77 -1.05
C ALA A 10 6.50 -15.16 -2.38
N ASP A 11 5.19 -15.19 -2.62
CA ASP A 11 4.59 -14.55 -3.80
C ASP A 11 4.62 -13.02 -3.74
N ILE A 12 4.47 -12.40 -2.55
CA ILE A 12 4.67 -10.96 -2.36
C ILE A 12 6.12 -10.55 -2.70
N CYS A 13 7.10 -11.36 -2.31
CA CYS A 13 8.52 -11.12 -2.60
C CYS A 13 8.93 -11.44 -4.05
N SER A 14 8.01 -11.92 -4.90
CA SER A 14 8.36 -12.45 -6.23
C SER A 14 8.75 -11.40 -7.27
N ASN A 15 8.46 -10.12 -7.02
CA ASN A 15 8.60 -9.00 -7.96
C ASN A 15 7.86 -9.21 -9.30
N ASP A 16 6.88 -10.12 -9.31
CA ASP A 16 5.98 -10.37 -10.43
C ASP A 16 4.60 -9.82 -10.07
N ALA A 17 4.13 -8.83 -10.84
CA ALA A 17 2.92 -8.09 -10.50
C ALA A 17 1.67 -8.99 -10.42
N LEU A 18 1.60 -10.08 -11.20
CA LEU A 18 0.45 -10.99 -11.19
C LEU A 18 0.48 -11.87 -9.93
N ARG A 19 1.64 -12.42 -9.59
CA ARG A 19 1.82 -13.19 -8.35
C ARG A 19 1.61 -12.33 -7.12
N GLN A 20 2.19 -11.12 -7.09
CA GLN A 20 2.04 -10.17 -5.99
C GLN A 20 0.57 -9.78 -5.78
N SER A 21 -0.15 -9.40 -6.84
CA SER A 21 -1.57 -9.04 -6.72
C SER A 21 -2.43 -10.24 -6.30
N GLY A 22 -2.16 -11.44 -6.82
CA GLY A 22 -2.81 -12.68 -6.39
C GLY A 22 -2.62 -12.97 -4.90
N ALA A 23 -1.38 -12.82 -4.41
CA ALA A 23 -1.04 -13.02 -3.01
C ALA A 23 -1.68 -11.98 -2.09
N LEU A 24 -1.69 -10.70 -2.47
CA LEU A 24 -2.34 -9.63 -1.71
C LEU A 24 -3.87 -9.84 -1.62
N LEU A 25 -4.51 -10.27 -2.72
CA LEU A 25 -5.93 -10.64 -2.70
C LEU A 25 -6.20 -11.84 -1.78
N GLN A 26 -5.30 -12.83 -1.78
CA GLN A 26 -5.40 -13.96 -0.87
C GLN A 26 -5.25 -13.54 0.59
N ALA A 27 -4.32 -12.62 0.88
CA ALA A 27 -4.14 -12.05 2.21
C ALA A 27 -5.38 -11.30 2.69
N LEU A 28 -6.00 -10.48 1.83
CA LEU A 28 -7.27 -9.81 2.12
C LEU A 28 -8.39 -10.81 2.42
N LYS A 29 -8.46 -11.94 1.69
CA LYS A 29 -9.41 -13.03 2.00
C LYS A 29 -9.16 -13.63 3.38
N GLN A 30 -7.90 -13.80 3.79
CA GLN A 30 -7.58 -14.28 5.14
C GLN A 30 -7.98 -13.29 6.22
N SER A 31 -7.78 -11.99 5.99
CA SER A 31 -8.28 -10.92 6.87
C SER A 31 -9.80 -10.97 7.02
N ALA A 32 -10.52 -11.09 5.90
CA ALA A 32 -11.98 -11.20 5.89
C ALA A 32 -12.50 -12.45 6.63
N ALA A 33 -11.70 -13.53 6.65
CA ALA A 33 -11.99 -14.74 7.42
C ALA A 33 -11.70 -14.59 8.93
N GLY A 34 -11.21 -13.43 9.38
CA GLY A 34 -10.87 -13.16 10.78
C GLY A 34 -9.50 -13.67 11.22
N ASN A 35 -8.65 -14.08 10.27
CA ASN A 35 -7.28 -14.52 10.59
C ASN A 35 -6.36 -13.33 10.81
N ASP A 36 -5.40 -13.47 11.73
CA ASP A 36 -4.36 -12.46 11.95
C ASP A 36 -3.37 -12.44 10.79
N ILE A 37 -3.39 -11.38 10.00
CA ILE A 37 -2.53 -11.19 8.82
C ILE A 37 -1.35 -10.25 9.09
N SER A 38 -1.00 -10.00 10.35
CA SER A 38 0.06 -9.05 10.73
C SER A 38 1.40 -9.38 10.07
N VAL A 39 1.75 -10.68 9.98
CA VAL A 39 2.99 -11.14 9.34
C VAL A 39 3.02 -10.86 7.84
N ILE A 40 1.88 -11.02 7.14
CA ILE A 40 1.77 -10.76 5.71
C ILE A 40 1.80 -9.25 5.44
N SER A 41 1.12 -8.47 6.29
CA SER A 41 1.08 -7.02 6.17
C SER A 41 2.45 -6.38 6.33
N LYS A 42 3.29 -6.94 7.22
CA LYS A 42 4.70 -6.55 7.30
C LYS A 42 5.40 -6.74 5.95
N SER A 43 5.28 -7.92 5.33
CA SER A 43 5.87 -8.17 4.01
C SER A 43 5.31 -7.25 2.93
N ALA A 44 4.01 -6.95 2.94
CA ALA A 44 3.43 -5.99 1.99
C ALA A 44 4.00 -4.58 2.16
N VAL A 45 4.26 -4.13 3.39
CA VAL A 45 4.91 -2.84 3.65
C VAL A 45 6.35 -2.83 3.11
N GLU A 46 7.13 -3.86 3.41
CA GLU A 46 8.54 -3.95 3.05
C GLU A 46 8.77 -4.16 1.55
N GLU A 47 7.92 -4.96 0.89
CA GLU A 47 8.16 -5.41 -0.48
C GLU A 47 7.30 -4.73 -1.54
N ILE A 48 6.20 -4.09 -1.15
CA ILE A 48 5.28 -3.41 -2.07
C ILE A 48 5.22 -1.91 -1.79
N VAL A 49 5.05 -1.51 -0.52
CA VAL A 49 4.94 -0.08 -0.19
C VAL A 49 6.30 0.61 -0.26
N ALA A 50 7.36 -0.01 0.26
CA ALA A 50 8.69 0.61 0.30
C ALA A 50 9.43 0.59 -1.05
N THR A 51 8.94 -0.15 -2.04
CA THR A 51 9.59 -0.37 -3.34
C THR A 51 8.69 0.09 -4.50
N PRO A 52 9.22 0.27 -5.72
CA PRO A 52 8.39 0.46 -6.91
C PRO A 52 7.56 -0.81 -7.19
N ALA A 53 6.25 -0.66 -7.30
CA ALA A 53 5.33 -1.73 -7.65
C ALA A 53 4.19 -1.19 -8.52
N SER A 54 3.44 -2.09 -9.17
CA SER A 54 2.28 -1.68 -9.97
C SER A 54 1.23 -0.96 -9.11
N ALA A 55 0.48 -0.03 -9.71
CA ALA A 55 -0.60 0.68 -9.03
C ALA A 55 -1.63 -0.27 -8.39
N VAL A 56 -1.94 -1.40 -9.05
CA VAL A 56 -2.82 -2.44 -8.50
C VAL A 56 -2.24 -3.05 -7.23
N CYS A 57 -0.96 -3.42 -7.24
CA CYS A 57 -0.30 -3.98 -6.04
C CYS A 57 -0.26 -2.95 -4.90
N LYS A 58 0.03 -1.67 -5.20
CA LYS A 58 0.00 -0.58 -4.22
C LYS A 58 -1.38 -0.44 -3.57
N LYS A 59 -2.45 -0.35 -4.36
CA LYS A 59 -3.83 -0.25 -3.87
C LYS A 59 -4.18 -1.43 -2.95
N LEU A 60 -3.89 -2.67 -3.39
CA LEU A 60 -4.17 -3.87 -2.61
C LEU A 60 -3.36 -3.93 -1.30
N ALA A 61 -2.08 -3.52 -1.32
CA ALA A 61 -1.26 -3.44 -0.12
C ALA A 61 -1.79 -2.38 0.86
N PHE A 62 -2.22 -1.21 0.36
CA PHE A 62 -2.84 -0.17 1.18
C PHE A 62 -4.15 -0.63 1.81
N ASP A 63 -5.00 -1.34 1.08
CA ASP A 63 -6.20 -1.95 1.65
C ASP A 63 -5.86 -2.99 2.71
N LEU A 64 -4.85 -3.84 2.48
CA LEU A 64 -4.40 -4.81 3.47
C LEU A 64 -3.93 -4.14 4.78
N ILE A 65 -3.19 -3.04 4.66
CA ILE A 65 -2.69 -2.24 5.79
C ILE A 65 -3.85 -1.64 6.59
N ARG A 66 -4.90 -1.14 5.94
CA ARG A 66 -6.10 -0.58 6.61
C ARG A 66 -6.79 -1.59 7.51
N PHE A 67 -6.74 -2.87 7.18
CA PHE A 67 -7.35 -3.94 7.97
C PHE A 67 -6.41 -4.58 8.98
N THR A 68 -5.22 -4.01 9.19
CA THR A 68 -4.19 -4.57 10.07
C THR A 68 -3.72 -3.55 11.11
N ARG A 69 -3.39 -4.04 12.31
CA ARG A 69 -2.70 -3.24 13.33
C ARG A 69 -1.21 -3.24 13.06
N LEU A 70 -0.75 -2.36 12.18
CA LEU A 70 0.69 -2.15 11.97
C LEU A 70 1.37 -1.67 13.26
N ILE A 71 2.54 -2.21 13.54
CA ILE A 71 3.41 -1.71 14.61
C ILE A 71 3.90 -0.28 14.28
N PRO A 72 4.17 0.56 15.30
CA PRO A 72 4.56 1.97 15.09
C PRO A 72 5.70 2.20 14.10
N ASP A 73 6.70 1.31 14.08
CA ASP A 73 7.89 1.45 13.22
C ASP A 73 7.56 1.27 11.73
N LEU A 74 6.58 0.42 11.40
CA LEU A 74 6.18 0.20 10.01
C LEU A 74 5.48 1.40 9.40
N TRP A 75 4.83 2.26 10.20
CA TRP A 75 4.18 3.46 9.70
C TRP A 75 5.17 4.47 9.12
N GLU A 76 6.42 4.46 9.59
CA GLU A 76 7.46 5.30 8.99
C GLU A 76 7.82 4.83 7.59
N THR A 77 7.99 3.52 7.40
CA THR A 77 8.19 2.90 6.10
C THR A 77 7.02 3.18 5.17
N VAL A 78 5.78 3.07 5.66
CA VAL A 78 4.59 3.43 4.88
C VAL A 78 4.60 4.90 4.45
N CYS A 79 4.86 5.83 5.38
CA CYS A 79 4.92 7.25 5.03
C CYS A 79 6.02 7.54 4.00
N THR A 80 7.19 6.92 4.13
CA THR A 80 8.28 7.09 3.17
C THR A 80 7.95 6.49 1.81
N GLY A 81 7.34 5.31 1.76
CA GLY A 81 6.84 4.71 0.52
C GLY A 81 5.79 5.58 -0.16
N VAL A 82 4.82 6.11 0.60
CA VAL A 82 3.80 7.04 0.09
C VAL A 82 4.41 8.30 -0.50
N ARG A 83 5.43 8.90 0.14
CA ARG A 83 6.14 10.06 -0.43
C ARG A 83 6.83 9.68 -1.75
N SER A 84 7.47 8.52 -1.82
CA SER A 84 8.10 8.04 -3.06
C SER A 84 7.05 7.83 -4.17
N ASP A 85 5.89 7.28 -3.83
CA ASP A 85 4.80 7.03 -4.77
C ASP A 85 4.21 8.34 -5.32
N PHE A 86 4.18 9.42 -4.52
CA PHE A 86 3.78 10.76 -4.99
C PHE A 86 4.72 11.39 -6.02
N HIS A 87 5.98 10.96 -6.06
CA HIS A 87 6.94 11.41 -7.07
C HIS A 87 7.07 10.41 -8.23
N PHE A 88 6.23 9.37 -8.26
CA PHE A 88 6.28 8.35 -9.29
C PHE A 88 5.58 8.85 -10.58
N PRO A 89 6.12 8.58 -11.79
CA PRO A 89 5.58 9.13 -13.03
C PRO A 89 4.16 8.66 -13.39
N ASP A 90 3.73 7.51 -12.87
CA ASP A 90 2.41 6.93 -13.15
C ASP A 90 1.35 7.57 -12.23
N PRO A 91 0.35 8.28 -12.79
CA PRO A 91 -0.73 8.88 -12.00
C PRO A 91 -1.54 7.83 -11.21
N ASP A 92 -1.64 6.59 -11.69
CA ASP A 92 -2.37 5.52 -10.99
C ASP A 92 -1.68 5.10 -9.68
N VAL A 93 -0.33 5.19 -9.63
CA VAL A 93 0.47 4.95 -8.42
C VAL A 93 0.29 6.11 -7.44
N THR A 94 0.33 7.36 -7.94
CA THR A 94 0.09 8.56 -7.12
C THR A 94 -1.31 8.51 -6.49
N ALA A 95 -2.34 8.14 -7.27
CA ALA A 95 -3.70 8.01 -6.76
C ALA A 95 -3.86 6.86 -5.74
N ALA A 96 -3.13 5.75 -5.92
CA ALA A 96 -3.06 4.70 -4.90
C ALA A 96 -2.52 5.27 -3.58
N ALA A 97 -1.46 6.08 -3.64
CA ALA A 97 -0.87 6.73 -2.46
C ALA A 97 -1.81 7.74 -1.78
N VAL A 98 -2.61 8.50 -2.55
CA VAL A 98 -3.67 9.36 -1.97
C VAL A 98 -4.68 8.52 -1.18
N SER A 99 -5.02 7.32 -1.66
CA SER A 99 -6.04 6.49 -1.01
C SER A 99 -5.67 6.13 0.43
N ILE A 100 -4.40 5.82 0.74
CA ILE A 100 -4.02 5.38 2.09
C ILE A 100 -4.02 6.51 3.12
N LEU A 101 -4.09 7.78 2.73
CA LEU A 101 -3.99 8.93 3.64
C LEU A 101 -4.97 8.85 4.82
N ALA A 102 -6.20 8.39 4.58
CA ALA A 102 -7.22 8.24 5.64
C ALA A 102 -6.88 7.20 6.72
N ALA A 103 -5.92 6.31 6.44
CA ALA A 103 -5.46 5.27 7.36
C ALA A 103 -4.19 5.66 8.12
N ILE A 104 -3.50 6.72 7.69
CA ILE A 104 -2.26 7.17 8.34
C ILE A 104 -2.58 7.66 9.76
N PRO A 105 -1.79 7.26 10.78
CA PRO A 105 -2.01 7.71 12.15
C PRO A 105 -2.00 9.23 12.26
N SER A 106 -2.92 9.78 13.06
CA SER A 106 -3.13 11.23 13.19
C SER A 106 -1.87 12.02 13.53
N TYR A 107 -0.98 11.44 14.35
CA TYR A 107 0.29 12.06 14.74
C TYR A 107 1.34 12.15 13.61
N ARG A 108 1.15 11.42 12.50
CA ARG A 108 2.00 11.50 11.28
C ARG A 108 1.28 12.18 10.11
N LEU A 109 -0.04 12.06 10.03
CA LEU A 109 -0.84 12.53 8.90
C LEU A 109 -0.64 14.02 8.59
N GLY A 110 -0.69 14.88 9.60
CA GLY A 110 -0.56 16.33 9.39
C GLY A 110 0.77 16.73 8.75
N LYS A 111 1.87 16.09 9.18
CA LYS A 111 3.19 16.29 8.56
C LYS A 111 3.22 15.77 7.14
N LEU A 112 2.73 14.56 6.89
CA LEU A 112 2.70 13.96 5.55
C LEU A 112 1.90 14.82 4.54
N ILE A 113 0.72 15.31 4.94
CA ILE A 113 -0.09 16.21 4.09
C ILE A 113 0.67 17.52 3.82
N THR A 114 1.33 18.10 4.83
CA THR A 114 2.07 19.35 4.66
C THR A 114 3.27 19.18 3.72
N ASP A 115 4.01 18.07 3.88
CA ASP A 115 5.21 17.78 3.10
C ASP A 115 4.90 17.45 1.62
N CYS A 116 3.71 16.91 1.32
CA CYS A 116 3.30 16.44 -0.01
C CYS A 116 2.04 17.13 -0.55
N ASN A 117 1.72 18.33 -0.07
CA ASN A 117 0.46 19.01 -0.39
C ASN A 117 0.29 19.26 -1.90
N LYS A 118 1.40 19.55 -2.58
CA LYS A 118 1.45 19.83 -4.01
C LYS A 118 1.11 18.58 -4.79
N GLU A 119 1.79 17.46 -4.52
CA GLU A 119 1.59 16.19 -5.22
C GLU A 119 0.17 15.64 -4.98
N ILE A 120 -0.37 15.80 -3.77
CA ILE A 120 -1.75 15.46 -3.47
C ILE A 120 -2.71 16.30 -4.32
N SER A 121 -2.47 17.62 -4.42
CA SER A 121 -3.32 18.52 -5.22
C SER A 121 -3.22 18.18 -6.72
N ASP A 122 -2.00 17.98 -7.22
CA ASP A 122 -1.72 17.59 -8.61
C ASP A 122 -2.40 16.25 -8.96
N CYS A 123 -2.49 15.31 -8.02
CA CYS A 123 -3.22 14.06 -8.21
C CYS A 123 -4.73 14.29 -8.42
N PHE A 124 -5.34 15.23 -7.68
CA PHE A 124 -6.75 15.57 -7.85
C PHE A 124 -7.02 16.37 -9.13
N ASP A 125 -6.09 17.23 -9.52
CA ASP A 125 -6.18 18.06 -10.74
C ASP A 125 -5.74 17.31 -12.00
N SER A 126 -5.22 16.08 -11.85
CA SER A 126 -4.73 15.26 -12.95
C SER A 126 -5.80 15.07 -14.04
N PRO A 127 -5.44 15.27 -15.33
CA PRO A 127 -6.35 15.05 -16.46
C PRO A 127 -6.47 13.57 -16.83
N SER A 128 -5.84 12.65 -16.09
CA SER A 128 -5.90 11.21 -16.37
C SER A 128 -7.30 10.67 -16.13
N ASP A 129 -7.93 10.20 -17.21
CA ASP A 129 -9.26 9.58 -17.19
C ASP A 129 -9.30 8.39 -16.22
N ASN A 130 -8.23 7.58 -16.14
CA ASN A 130 -8.15 6.40 -15.27
C ASN A 130 -8.40 6.69 -13.78
N LEU A 131 -8.23 7.93 -13.33
CA LEU A 131 -8.41 8.29 -11.93
C LEU A 131 -9.86 8.54 -11.54
N ARG A 132 -10.78 8.71 -12.50
CA ARG A 132 -12.16 9.13 -12.27
C ARG A 132 -13.21 8.15 -12.82
N PHE A 133 -12.81 6.94 -13.20
CA PHE A 133 -13.68 5.86 -13.67
C PHE A 133 -13.59 4.60 -12.80
#